data_AF-A0A5D2DX46-F1
#
_entry.id   AF-A0A5D2DX46-F1
#
_cell.length_a   1.000
_cell.length_b   1.000
_cell.length_c   1.000
_cell.angle_alpha   90.00
_cell.angle_beta   90.00
_cell.angle_gamma   90.00
#
_symmetry.space_group_name_H-M   'P 1'
#
loop_
_entity.id
_entity.type
_entity.pdbx_description
1 polymer ?
#
loop_
_entity_poly.entity_id
_entity_poly.type
_entity_poly.pdbx_seq_one_letter_code
_entity_poly.pdbx_strand_id
1 'polypeptide(L)'
;MSKLKGKEKVDDGDRSWLELLNSVEASTSSEGEKLQKLTQMILPKFVARLVTEMENKMMVEKEGLKSCHEAGVEEGKDYLISKQKKLKTSDSRKKKQKTNNINNQRNRQDLEKFMELGLEPPPDMPQAFKDCIKDLGGSEIKLIIQKFLQVTDLRSQQNRLSMSLKQIRSTFLHEDEERMLNAKRQMAVTFVEPCLSVSTVNLAKWKIGSSLSYIINGDYSKVLKNNRDSLKPNAVVQIWSFRVQPNSLLGFALIKVIDGEDGYVID
;
A
#
# COMPACT_ATOMS: atom_id res chain seq x y z
N MET A 1 -33.33 4.70 -27.70
CA MET A 1 -33.66 5.72 -26.69
C MET A 1 -33.00 5.35 -25.38
N SER A 2 -31.81 5.90 -25.12
CA SER A 2 -30.99 5.54 -23.95
C SER A 2 -31.01 6.71 -22.97
N LYS A 3 -31.82 6.61 -21.90
CA LYS A 3 -31.80 7.53 -20.77
C LYS A 3 -30.81 7.01 -19.74
N LEU A 4 -29.58 7.55 -19.75
CA LEU A 4 -28.69 7.46 -18.59
C LEU A 4 -28.99 8.64 -17.67
N LYS A 5 -29.56 8.31 -16.52
CA LYS A 5 -29.86 9.21 -15.41
C LYS A 5 -28.86 8.89 -14.30
N GLY A 6 -28.16 9.91 -13.79
CA GLY A 6 -27.42 9.82 -12.53
C GLY A 6 -26.01 10.41 -12.59
N LYS A 7 -25.91 11.74 -12.59
CA LYS A 7 -24.75 12.44 -12.04
C LYS A 7 -25.11 12.92 -10.63
N GLU A 8 -24.24 12.62 -9.68
CA GLU A 8 -23.87 13.40 -8.47
C GLU A 8 -22.95 12.46 -7.65
N LYS A 9 -21.80 12.83 -7.09
CA LYS A 9 -21.23 14.14 -6.77
C LYS A 9 -19.75 13.91 -6.39
N VAL A 10 -18.80 14.53 -7.08
CA VAL A 10 -17.47 14.82 -6.52
C VAL A 10 -17.17 16.26 -6.92
N ASP A 11 -17.42 17.15 -5.97
CA ASP A 11 -17.09 18.56 -6.06
C ASP A 11 -15.68 18.74 -5.49
N ASP A 12 -14.71 18.94 -6.38
CA ASP A 12 -13.59 19.85 -6.15
C ASP A 12 -12.93 20.18 -7.50
N GLY A 13 -13.45 21.21 -8.19
CA GLY A 13 -12.73 21.89 -9.28
C GLY A 13 -13.31 21.83 -10.70
N ASP A 14 -14.41 21.11 -10.94
CA ASP A 14 -14.91 20.89 -12.32
C ASP A 14 -15.52 22.13 -13.00
N ARG A 15 -15.93 23.16 -12.25
CA ARG A 15 -16.43 24.41 -12.86
C ARG A 15 -15.35 25.18 -13.61
N SER A 16 -14.09 25.12 -13.14
CA SER A 16 -13.00 25.86 -13.76
C SER A 16 -12.61 25.29 -15.13
N TRP A 17 -12.71 23.97 -15.31
CA TRP A 17 -12.30 23.32 -16.56
C TRP A 17 -13.28 23.53 -17.71
N LEU A 18 -14.58 23.49 -17.43
CA LEU A 18 -15.62 23.68 -18.45
C LEU A 18 -15.66 25.14 -18.97
N GLU A 19 -15.44 26.11 -18.10
CA GLU A 19 -15.32 27.52 -18.49
C GLU A 19 -14.05 27.79 -19.32
N LEU A 20 -12.94 27.13 -19.00
CA LEU A 20 -11.68 27.23 -19.75
C LEU A 20 -11.79 26.59 -21.14
N LEU A 21 -12.45 25.43 -21.25
CA LEU A 21 -12.67 24.76 -22.53
C LEU A 21 -13.56 25.59 -23.46
N ASN A 22 -14.66 26.15 -22.95
CA ASN A 22 -15.54 27.04 -23.73
C ASN A 22 -14.81 28.30 -24.22
N SER A 23 -13.90 28.87 -23.41
CA SER A 23 -13.11 30.05 -23.79
C SER A 23 -12.13 29.75 -24.94
N VAL A 24 -11.47 28.58 -24.91
CA VAL A 24 -10.55 28.16 -25.98
C VAL A 24 -11.31 27.81 -27.26
N GLU A 25 -12.47 27.16 -27.14
CA GLU A 25 -13.30 26.75 -28.27
C GLU A 25 -13.92 27.92 -29.02
N ALA A 26 -14.23 29.02 -28.34
CA ALA A 26 -14.72 30.27 -28.94
C ALA A 26 -13.62 31.11 -29.64
N SER A 27 -12.35 30.75 -29.49
CA SER A 27 -11.21 31.61 -29.87
C SER A 27 -10.50 31.22 -31.18
N THR A 28 -10.60 29.96 -31.66
CA THR A 28 -9.94 29.48 -32.89
C THR A 28 -10.66 28.28 -33.53
N SER A 29 -10.60 28.14 -34.86
CA SER A 29 -11.23 27.02 -35.59
C SER A 29 -10.28 25.84 -35.84
N SER A 30 -8.97 25.99 -35.64
CA SER A 30 -7.97 24.95 -35.88
C SER A 30 -7.67 24.15 -34.61
N GLU A 31 -7.75 22.82 -34.68
CA GLU A 31 -7.47 21.92 -33.54
C GLU A 31 -6.03 22.05 -33.01
N GLY A 32 -5.06 22.29 -33.90
CA GLY A 32 -3.66 22.46 -33.51
C GLY A 32 -3.43 23.72 -32.66
N GLU A 33 -4.13 24.81 -32.97
CA GLU A 33 -4.06 26.06 -32.22
C GLU A 33 -4.78 25.96 -30.86
N LYS A 34 -5.89 25.20 -30.81
CA LYS A 34 -6.61 24.90 -29.56
C LYS A 34 -5.71 24.12 -28.61
N LEU A 35 -5.01 23.11 -29.12
CA LEU A 35 -4.07 22.31 -28.34
C LEU A 35 -2.91 23.17 -27.83
N GLN A 36 -2.31 24.00 -28.69
CA GLN A 36 -1.20 24.87 -28.30
C GLN A 36 -1.59 25.89 -27.22
N LYS A 37 -2.77 26.50 -27.30
CA LYS A 37 -3.29 27.42 -26.28
C LYS A 37 -3.56 26.73 -24.95
N LEU A 38 -4.17 25.54 -24.97
CA LEU A 38 -4.38 24.73 -23.76
C LEU A 38 -3.06 24.36 -23.09
N THR A 39 -2.10 23.91 -23.88
CA THR A 39 -0.74 23.60 -23.42
C THR A 39 -0.09 24.81 -22.75
N GLN A 40 -0.14 26.01 -23.38
CA GLN A 40 0.40 27.24 -22.80
C GLN A 40 -0.28 27.66 -21.48
N MET A 41 -1.57 27.38 -21.31
CA MET A 41 -2.31 27.75 -20.09
C MET A 41 -2.12 26.75 -18.94
N ILE A 42 -1.97 25.47 -19.25
CA ILE A 42 -1.95 24.39 -18.25
C ILE A 42 -0.53 24.09 -17.77
N LEU A 43 0.48 24.14 -18.66
CA LEU A 43 1.87 23.85 -18.27
C LEU A 43 2.36 24.72 -17.11
N PRO A 44 2.17 26.05 -17.10
CA PRO A 44 2.66 26.88 -16.00
C PRO A 44 2.04 26.50 -14.65
N LYS A 45 0.75 26.14 -14.63
CA LYS A 45 0.05 25.70 -13.43
C LYS A 45 0.57 24.35 -12.94
N PHE A 46 0.87 23.45 -13.86
CA PHE A 46 1.44 22.15 -13.55
C PHE A 46 2.87 22.26 -13.01
N VAL A 47 3.71 23.08 -13.66
CA VAL A 47 5.08 23.36 -13.21
C VAL A 47 5.07 24.02 -11.83
N ALA A 48 4.22 25.04 -11.61
CA ALA A 48 4.07 25.67 -10.29
C ALA A 48 3.65 24.66 -9.21
N ARG A 49 2.73 23.75 -9.53
CA ARG A 49 2.30 22.69 -8.60
C ARG A 49 3.44 21.73 -8.26
N LEU A 50 4.26 21.34 -9.24
CA LEU A 50 5.43 20.50 -8.99
C LEU A 50 6.47 21.23 -8.13
N VAL A 51 6.75 22.50 -8.42
CA VAL A 51 7.69 23.33 -7.64
C VAL A 51 7.22 23.46 -6.19
N THR A 52 5.96 23.81 -5.95
CA THR A 52 5.40 23.90 -4.59
C THR A 52 5.42 22.55 -3.84
N GLU A 53 5.21 21.43 -4.55
CA GLU A 53 5.30 20.10 -3.94
C GLU A 53 6.76 19.73 -3.57
N MET A 54 7.73 20.12 -4.40
CA MET A 54 9.16 19.94 -4.11
C MET A 54 9.61 20.83 -2.94
N GLU A 55 9.20 22.09 -2.90
CA GLU A 55 9.48 23.01 -1.81
C GLU A 55 8.89 22.52 -0.47
N ASN A 56 7.64 22.04 -0.49
CA ASN A 56 7.00 21.48 0.70
C ASN A 56 7.71 20.21 1.19
N LYS A 57 8.20 19.34 0.29
CA LYS A 57 9.03 18.17 0.66
C LYS A 57 10.36 18.58 1.29
N MET A 58 11.02 19.60 0.72
CA MET A 58 12.31 20.10 1.20
C MET A 58 12.21 20.84 2.55
N MET A 59 11.09 21.53 2.81
CA MET A 59 10.77 22.14 4.11
C MET A 59 10.57 21.07 5.20
N VAL A 60 9.87 19.98 4.88
CA VAL A 60 9.66 18.85 5.81
C VAL A 60 10.98 18.14 6.15
N GLU A 61 11.93 18.05 5.20
CA GLU A 61 13.27 17.51 5.45
C GLU A 61 14.16 18.46 6.27
N LYS A 62 14.09 19.79 6.05
CA LYS A 62 14.84 20.77 6.87
C LYS A 62 14.32 20.87 8.31
N GLU A 63 13.02 20.71 8.52
CA GLU A 63 12.42 20.61 9.87
C GLU A 63 12.81 19.31 10.57
N GLY A 64 13.00 18.21 9.82
CA GLY A 64 13.53 16.94 10.33
C GLY A 64 15.01 16.99 10.71
N LEU A 65 15.82 17.86 10.09
CA LEU A 65 17.25 17.98 10.35
C LEU A 65 17.64 18.98 11.46
N LYS A 66 16.74 19.88 11.88
CA LYS A 66 17.01 20.83 12.98
C LYS A 66 16.92 20.24 14.40
N SER A 67 16.64 18.94 14.54
CA SER A 67 16.50 18.31 15.87
C SER A 67 17.81 17.82 16.50
N CYS A 68 18.98 18.02 15.89
CA CYS A 68 20.25 17.58 16.47
C CYS A 68 21.38 18.57 16.17
N HIS A 69 21.56 19.59 17.03
CA HIS A 69 22.84 20.03 17.61
C HIS A 69 22.65 21.37 18.32
N GLU A 70 22.70 21.35 19.64
CA GLU A 70 23.53 22.26 20.43
C GLU A 70 23.85 21.52 21.73
N ALA A 71 25.04 20.91 21.76
CA ALA A 71 25.64 20.39 22.97
C ALA A 71 26.38 21.56 23.65
N GLY A 72 25.86 21.98 24.81
CA GLY A 72 26.54 22.87 25.75
C GLY A 72 26.57 22.17 27.11
N VAL A 73 27.78 21.96 27.61
CA VAL A 73 28.19 21.23 28.82
C VAL A 73 27.71 21.95 30.09
N GLU A 74 27.20 21.22 31.10
CA GLU A 74 27.72 21.21 32.48
C GLU A 74 26.94 20.28 33.44
N GLU A 75 27.63 19.90 34.51
CA GLU A 75 27.45 18.76 35.42
C GLU A 75 26.25 18.81 36.38
N GLY A 76 25.85 17.63 36.88
CA GLY A 76 25.60 17.44 38.31
C GLY A 76 24.16 17.23 38.81
N LYS A 77 23.98 16.04 39.44
CA LYS A 77 23.14 15.70 40.61
C LYS A 77 21.63 15.40 40.46
N ASP A 78 21.33 14.15 40.86
CA ASP A 78 20.31 13.68 41.82
C ASP A 78 18.79 13.97 41.68
N TYR A 79 18.08 12.83 41.66
CA TYR A 79 16.83 12.49 42.37
C TYR A 79 15.43 12.95 41.85
N LEU A 80 14.58 11.91 41.66
CA LEU A 80 13.11 11.80 41.85
C LEU A 80 12.09 12.39 40.85
N ILE A 81 11.35 11.41 40.28
CA ILE A 81 9.89 11.29 40.17
C ILE A 81 9.08 12.59 39.97
N SER A 82 8.47 12.71 38.78
CA SER A 82 7.06 13.14 38.70
C SER A 82 6.34 12.51 37.50
N LYS A 83 5.26 11.76 37.81
CA LYS A 83 4.23 11.36 36.85
C LYS A 83 3.62 12.63 36.25
N GLN A 84 3.73 12.83 34.94
CA GLN A 84 2.83 13.73 34.21
C GLN A 84 2.03 12.97 33.16
N LYS A 85 0.80 12.68 33.58
CA LYS A 85 -0.38 12.28 32.83
C LYS A 85 -0.69 13.39 31.81
N LYS A 86 -0.12 13.32 30.60
CA LYS A 86 -0.45 14.26 29.51
C LYS A 86 -1.88 14.01 29.05
N LEU A 87 -2.77 14.98 29.33
CA LEU A 87 -4.14 15.04 28.84
C LEU A 87 -4.15 14.88 27.32
N LYS A 88 -4.80 13.81 26.85
CA LYS A 88 -5.14 13.62 25.43
C LYS A 88 -6.16 14.67 25.03
N THR A 89 -5.73 15.68 24.26
CA THR A 89 -6.61 16.62 23.57
C THR A 89 -7.63 15.85 22.72
N SER A 90 -8.87 16.34 22.74
CA SER A 90 -10.07 15.74 22.13
C SER A 90 -9.95 15.49 20.62
N ASP A 91 -9.04 16.19 19.94
CA ASP A 91 -8.81 16.09 18.50
C ASP A 91 -8.16 14.77 18.07
N SER A 92 -7.23 14.27 18.89
CA SER A 92 -6.54 13.00 18.64
C SER A 92 -7.46 11.78 18.75
N ARG A 93 -8.52 11.86 19.58
CA ARG A 93 -9.53 10.79 19.72
C ARG A 93 -10.51 10.78 18.55
N LYS A 94 -10.94 11.95 18.05
CA LYS A 94 -11.81 12.05 16.88
C LYS A 94 -11.13 11.52 15.61
N LYS A 95 -9.84 11.84 15.39
CA LYS A 95 -9.06 11.34 14.25
C LYS A 95 -8.80 9.82 14.32
N LYS A 96 -8.61 9.27 15.53
CA LYS A 96 -8.46 7.82 15.77
C LYS A 96 -9.77 7.03 15.62
N GLN A 97 -10.91 7.59 16.04
CA GLN A 97 -12.22 6.99 15.81
C GLN A 97 -12.60 6.99 14.32
N LYS A 98 -12.36 8.11 13.60
CA LYS A 98 -12.69 8.23 12.17
C LYS A 98 -11.90 7.24 11.30
N THR A 99 -10.60 7.06 11.55
CA THR A 99 -9.75 6.09 10.83
C THR A 99 -10.10 4.62 11.13
N ASN A 100 -10.46 4.31 12.37
CA ASN A 100 -10.91 2.96 12.73
C ASN A 100 -12.24 2.59 12.07
N ASN A 101 -13.20 3.53 12.02
CA ASN A 101 -14.47 3.31 11.31
C ASN A 101 -14.26 3.07 9.81
N ILE A 102 -13.39 3.85 9.15
CA ILE A 102 -13.08 3.69 7.73
C ILE A 102 -12.47 2.30 7.45
N ASN A 103 -11.52 1.84 8.27
CA ASN A 103 -10.89 0.52 8.05
C ASN A 103 -11.86 -0.63 8.30
N ASN A 104 -12.72 -0.54 9.32
CA ASN A 104 -13.73 -1.56 9.57
C ASN A 104 -14.80 -1.59 8.46
N GLN A 105 -15.19 -0.43 7.95
CA GLN A 105 -16.12 -0.33 6.83
C GLN A 105 -15.52 -0.92 5.53
N ARG A 106 -14.25 -0.64 5.24
CA ARG A 106 -13.55 -1.24 4.08
C ARG A 106 -13.42 -2.75 4.18
N ASN A 107 -13.04 -3.29 5.34
CA ASN A 107 -12.98 -4.75 5.52
C ASN A 107 -14.34 -5.42 5.27
N ARG A 108 -15.44 -4.77 5.66
CA ARG A 108 -16.79 -5.27 5.40
C ARG A 108 -17.14 -5.22 3.91
N GLN A 109 -16.81 -4.12 3.24
CA GLN A 109 -17.01 -3.96 1.80
C GLN A 109 -16.19 -4.97 0.99
N ASP A 110 -14.94 -5.22 1.37
CA ASP A 110 -14.09 -6.22 0.73
C ASP A 110 -14.69 -7.63 0.90
N LEU A 111 -15.20 -7.96 2.08
CA LEU A 111 -15.84 -9.25 2.34
C LEU A 111 -17.13 -9.42 1.52
N GLU A 112 -18.00 -8.40 1.50
CA GLU A 112 -19.21 -8.40 0.67
C GLU A 112 -18.85 -8.60 -0.81
N LYS A 113 -17.82 -7.89 -1.30
CA LYS A 113 -17.32 -8.04 -2.68
C LYS A 113 -16.71 -9.41 -2.94
N PHE A 114 -16.02 -10.03 -1.98
CA PHE A 114 -15.54 -11.41 -2.13
C PHE A 114 -16.69 -12.40 -2.22
N MET A 115 -17.77 -12.22 -1.45
CA MET A 115 -18.97 -13.06 -1.56
C MET A 115 -19.64 -12.91 -2.94
N GLU A 116 -19.78 -11.67 -3.43
CA GLU A 116 -20.33 -11.39 -4.77
C GLU A 116 -19.51 -12.05 -5.89
N LEU A 117 -18.17 -12.10 -5.73
CA LEU A 117 -17.26 -12.74 -6.67
C LEU A 117 -17.11 -14.26 -6.46
N GLY A 118 -17.82 -14.86 -5.50
CA GLY A 118 -17.72 -16.29 -5.20
C GLY A 118 -16.37 -16.71 -4.61
N LEU A 119 -15.65 -15.79 -3.97
CA LEU A 119 -14.34 -16.01 -3.35
C LEU A 119 -14.40 -16.25 -1.84
N GLU A 120 -15.59 -16.46 -1.28
CA GLU A 120 -15.79 -16.92 0.10
C GLU A 120 -16.60 -18.23 0.09
N PRO A 121 -16.06 -19.33 0.65
CA PRO A 121 -14.73 -19.42 1.28
C PRO A 121 -13.59 -19.20 0.26
N PRO A 122 -12.39 -18.76 0.71
CA PRO A 122 -11.26 -18.53 -0.18
C PRO A 122 -10.91 -19.79 -0.99
N PRO A 123 -10.68 -19.66 -2.32
CA PRO A 123 -10.23 -20.78 -3.12
C PRO A 123 -8.94 -21.41 -2.56
N ASP A 124 -8.83 -22.73 -2.69
CA ASP A 124 -7.62 -23.45 -2.28
C ASP A 124 -6.44 -23.14 -3.22
N MET A 125 -5.22 -23.38 -2.73
CA MET A 125 -3.99 -23.15 -3.45
C MET A 125 -3.91 -24.02 -4.73
N PRO A 126 -3.58 -23.45 -5.91
CA PRO A 126 -3.39 -24.21 -7.15
C PRO A 126 -2.28 -25.25 -7.02
N GLN A 127 -2.43 -26.39 -7.72
CA GLN A 127 -1.50 -27.51 -7.59
C GLN A 127 -0.05 -27.15 -7.95
N ALA A 128 0.17 -26.31 -8.97
CA ALA A 128 1.51 -25.87 -9.36
C ALA A 128 2.27 -25.14 -8.23
N PHE A 129 1.56 -24.39 -7.37
CA PHE A 129 2.17 -23.77 -6.19
C PHE A 129 2.45 -24.79 -5.10
N LYS A 130 1.55 -25.78 -4.89
CA LYS A 130 1.78 -26.87 -3.94
C LYS A 130 3.01 -27.68 -4.32
N ASP A 131 3.18 -27.99 -5.60
CA ASP A 131 4.32 -28.71 -6.14
C ASP A 131 5.62 -27.90 -5.99
N CYS A 132 5.60 -26.61 -6.38
CA CYS A 132 6.74 -25.71 -6.19
C CYS A 132 7.17 -25.60 -4.72
N ILE A 133 6.21 -25.45 -3.80
CA ILE A 133 6.50 -25.41 -2.36
C ILE A 133 7.07 -26.75 -1.88
N LYS A 134 6.53 -27.88 -2.35
CA LYS A 134 7.03 -29.21 -2.00
C LYS A 134 8.47 -29.42 -2.48
N ASP A 135 8.80 -28.98 -3.69
CA ASP A 135 10.16 -29.06 -4.26
C ASP A 135 11.16 -28.21 -3.46
N LEU A 136 10.69 -27.11 -2.86
CA LEU A 136 11.46 -26.31 -1.90
C LEU A 136 11.58 -26.98 -0.51
N GLY A 137 11.06 -28.18 -0.30
CA GLY A 137 11.00 -28.84 1.01
C GLY A 137 10.02 -28.16 1.97
N GLY A 138 8.99 -27.52 1.42
CA GLY A 138 7.99 -26.75 2.16
C GLY A 138 6.87 -27.60 2.76
N SER A 139 6.46 -27.23 3.97
CA SER A 139 5.35 -27.81 4.72
C SER A 139 4.53 -26.72 5.43
N GLU A 140 3.51 -27.10 6.22
CA GLU A 140 2.69 -26.17 7.02
C GLU A 140 2.11 -24.99 6.21
N ILE A 141 1.53 -25.31 5.05
CA ILE A 141 0.95 -24.32 4.15
C ILE A 141 -0.31 -23.72 4.79
N LYS A 142 -0.35 -22.39 4.98
CA LYS A 142 -1.47 -21.68 5.61
C LYS A 142 -1.83 -20.42 4.83
N LEU A 143 -3.11 -20.20 4.58
CA LEU A 143 -3.58 -18.93 4.01
C LEU A 143 -3.47 -17.83 5.07
N ILE A 144 -2.73 -16.77 4.74
CA ILE A 144 -2.50 -15.64 5.64
C ILE A 144 -3.51 -14.54 5.39
N ILE A 145 -3.74 -14.20 4.13
CA ILE A 145 -4.66 -13.13 3.75
C ILE A 145 -5.12 -13.31 2.31
N GLN A 146 -6.39 -12.98 2.06
CA GLN A 146 -6.94 -12.74 0.72
C GLN A 146 -7.32 -11.26 0.69
N LYS A 147 -6.80 -10.51 -0.29
CA LYS A 147 -7.03 -9.07 -0.41
C LYS A 147 -7.08 -8.61 -1.87
N PHE A 148 -7.76 -7.49 -2.11
CA PHE A 148 -7.51 -6.69 -3.29
C PHE A 148 -6.15 -6.00 -3.17
N LEU A 149 -5.37 -6.00 -4.25
CA LEU A 149 -4.13 -5.22 -4.30
C LEU A 149 -4.48 -3.73 -4.18
N GLN A 150 -3.83 -3.06 -3.23
CA GLN A 150 -3.97 -1.62 -3.08
C GLN A 150 -3.00 -0.91 -4.05
N VAL A 151 -3.32 0.32 -4.44
CA VAL A 151 -2.43 1.15 -5.26
C VAL A 151 -1.02 1.25 -4.65
N THR A 152 -0.93 1.28 -3.32
CA THR A 152 0.34 1.29 -2.59
C THR A 152 1.14 0.00 -2.74
N ASP A 153 0.46 -1.13 -2.96
CA ASP A 153 1.09 -2.43 -3.17
C ASP A 153 1.62 -2.61 -4.61
N LEU A 154 1.23 -1.72 -5.53
CA LEU A 154 1.62 -1.75 -6.95
C LEU A 154 2.66 -0.69 -7.31
N ARG A 155 2.84 0.33 -6.47
CA ARG A 155 3.82 1.39 -6.70
C ARG A 155 5.23 0.88 -6.42
N SER A 156 6.02 0.70 -7.48
CA SER A 156 7.42 0.27 -7.43
C SER A 156 8.26 1.12 -6.46
N GLN A 157 8.05 2.43 -6.42
CA GLN A 157 8.72 3.36 -5.50
C GLN A 157 8.44 3.07 -4.02
N GLN A 158 7.24 2.56 -3.69
CA GLN A 158 6.91 2.19 -2.31
C GLN A 158 7.49 0.82 -1.94
N ASN A 159 7.77 -0.01 -2.94
CA ASN A 159 8.46 -1.29 -2.81
C ASN A 159 7.93 -2.15 -1.64
N ARG A 160 6.61 -2.23 -1.52
CA ARG A 160 5.96 -2.89 -0.40
C ARG A 160 4.69 -3.60 -0.82
N LEU A 161 4.43 -4.76 -0.22
CA LEU A 161 3.14 -5.42 -0.19
C LEU A 161 2.68 -5.52 1.26
N SER A 162 1.53 -4.92 1.55
CA SER A 162 1.02 -4.77 2.91
C SER A 162 0.00 -5.83 3.30
N MET A 163 0.19 -6.41 4.49
CA MET A 163 -0.73 -7.35 5.11
C MET A 163 -1.18 -6.80 6.47
N SER A 164 -2.35 -6.19 6.51
CA SER A 164 -2.87 -5.59 7.75
C SER A 164 -3.16 -6.66 8.78
N LEU A 165 -2.71 -6.46 10.03
CA LEU A 165 -2.88 -7.46 11.11
C LEU A 165 -4.34 -7.85 11.34
N LYS A 166 -5.28 -6.92 11.11
CA LYS A 166 -6.73 -7.16 11.25
C LYS A 166 -7.32 -8.12 10.20
N GLN A 167 -6.60 -8.36 9.10
CA GLN A 167 -7.05 -9.21 7.99
C GLN A 167 -6.30 -10.55 7.95
N ILE A 168 -5.37 -10.76 8.88
CA ILE A 168 -4.61 -12.01 8.98
C ILE A 168 -5.54 -13.11 9.48
N ARG A 169 -5.62 -14.21 8.73
CA ARG A 169 -6.48 -15.36 9.00
C ARG A 169 -5.83 -16.40 9.89
N SER A 170 -4.51 -16.56 9.79
CA SER A 170 -3.77 -17.64 10.44
C SER A 170 -2.52 -17.11 11.15
N THR A 171 -2.19 -17.69 12.29
CA THR A 171 -0.88 -17.46 12.93
C THR A 171 0.20 -18.20 12.14
N PHE A 172 1.23 -17.47 11.75
CA PHE A 172 2.28 -17.98 10.85
C PHE A 172 3.70 -17.72 11.33
N LEU A 173 3.88 -16.90 12.37
CA LEU A 173 5.19 -16.61 12.96
C LEU A 173 5.43 -17.45 14.21
N HIS A 174 6.66 -17.92 14.38
CA HIS A 174 7.15 -18.40 15.66
C HIS A 174 7.45 -17.23 16.60
N GLU A 175 7.52 -17.50 17.90
CA GLU A 175 7.67 -16.47 18.94
C GLU A 175 8.92 -15.61 18.72
N ASP A 176 10.04 -16.22 18.32
CA ASP A 176 11.29 -15.50 18.08
C ASP A 176 11.24 -14.62 16.83
N GLU A 177 10.55 -15.07 15.78
CA GLU A 177 10.33 -14.29 14.56
C GLU A 177 9.45 -13.07 14.87
N GLU A 178 8.38 -13.28 15.64
CA GLU A 178 7.49 -12.21 16.10
C GLU A 178 8.24 -11.22 17.01
N ARG A 179 9.07 -11.70 17.94
CA ARG A 179 9.96 -10.86 18.77
C ARG A 179 10.87 -9.99 17.91
N MET A 180 11.52 -10.60 16.91
CA MET A 180 12.44 -9.91 16.03
C MET A 180 11.74 -8.81 15.21
N LEU A 181 10.58 -9.11 14.64
CA LEU A 181 9.78 -8.13 13.89
C LEU A 181 9.26 -7.00 14.79
N ASN A 182 8.87 -7.30 16.03
CA ASN A 182 8.46 -6.28 17.02
C ASN A 182 9.64 -5.37 17.44
N ALA A 183 10.87 -5.88 17.40
CA ALA A 183 12.09 -5.08 17.57
C ALA A 183 12.45 -4.24 16.32
N LYS A 184 11.52 -4.10 15.36
CA LYS A 184 11.68 -3.38 14.09
C LYS A 184 12.82 -3.90 13.20
N ARG A 185 13.25 -5.15 13.42
CA ARG A 185 14.16 -5.83 12.51
C ARG A 185 13.37 -6.41 11.34
N GLN A 186 14.09 -6.75 10.27
CA GLN A 186 13.56 -7.43 9.10
C GLN A 186 14.21 -8.80 8.96
N MET A 187 13.53 -9.74 8.32
CA MET A 187 14.06 -11.06 7.96
C MET A 187 13.93 -11.29 6.47
N ALA A 188 14.97 -11.88 5.87
CA ALA A 188 14.87 -12.45 4.54
C ALA A 188 14.00 -13.72 4.58
N VAL A 189 13.08 -13.85 3.64
CA VAL A 189 12.15 -14.98 3.51
C VAL A 189 12.08 -15.43 2.06
N THR A 190 11.87 -16.73 1.87
CA THR A 190 11.63 -17.30 0.54
C THR A 190 10.27 -16.83 0.02
N PHE A 191 10.19 -16.49 -1.27
CA PHE A 191 8.98 -15.94 -1.87
C PHE A 191 8.70 -16.60 -3.22
N VAL A 192 7.63 -17.38 -3.30
CA VAL A 192 7.12 -17.94 -4.55
C VAL A 192 6.23 -16.89 -5.21
N GLU A 193 6.67 -16.41 -6.36
CA GLU A 193 6.00 -15.38 -7.15
C GLU A 193 4.78 -15.94 -7.91
N PRO A 194 3.86 -15.09 -8.39
CA PRO A 194 2.74 -15.53 -9.22
C PRO A 194 3.14 -16.35 -10.46
N CYS A 195 4.30 -16.08 -11.06
CA CYS A 195 4.87 -16.82 -12.18
C CYS A 195 5.64 -18.08 -11.77
N LEU A 196 5.54 -18.51 -10.51
CA LEU A 196 6.24 -19.67 -9.91
C LEU A 196 7.76 -19.52 -9.82
N SER A 197 8.33 -18.36 -10.14
CA SER A 197 9.73 -18.09 -9.82
C SER A 197 9.90 -17.92 -8.31
N VAL A 198 11.06 -18.32 -7.81
CA VAL A 198 11.41 -18.20 -6.39
C VAL A 198 12.38 -17.04 -6.21
N SER A 199 12.01 -16.08 -5.38
CA SER A 199 12.86 -14.96 -5.01
C SER A 199 13.02 -14.86 -3.49
N THR A 200 13.94 -14.00 -3.07
CA THR A 200 14.14 -13.66 -1.66
C THR A 200 13.65 -12.23 -1.44
N VAL A 201 12.73 -12.06 -0.50
CA VAL A 201 12.20 -10.75 -0.09
C VAL A 201 12.40 -10.57 1.41
N ASN A 202 12.17 -9.36 1.90
CA ASN A 202 12.21 -9.08 3.32
C ASN A 202 10.80 -9.02 3.90
N LEU A 203 10.61 -9.60 5.07
CA LEU A 203 9.44 -9.39 5.92
C LEU A 203 9.82 -8.41 7.03
N ALA A 204 9.00 -7.36 7.18
CA ALA A 204 9.09 -6.38 8.26
C ALA A 204 7.72 -6.14 8.89
N LYS A 205 7.69 -5.57 10.09
CA LYS A 205 6.43 -5.17 10.75
C LYS A 205 6.40 -3.66 10.94
N TRP A 206 5.49 -2.99 10.25
CA TRP A 206 5.39 -1.53 10.23
C TRP A 206 4.09 -1.05 10.84
N LYS A 207 4.12 0.17 11.39
CA LYS A 207 2.92 0.92 11.73
C LYS A 207 2.55 1.81 10.56
N ILE A 208 1.46 1.47 9.87
CA ILE A 208 0.90 2.28 8.78
C ILE A 208 -0.31 3.04 9.34
N GLY A 209 -0.13 4.34 9.55
CA GLY A 209 -1.14 5.19 10.19
C GLY A 209 -1.45 4.71 11.61
N SER A 210 -2.68 4.29 11.85
CA SER A 210 -3.13 3.76 13.16
C SER A 210 -3.07 2.22 13.26
N SER A 211 -2.81 1.52 12.16
CA SER A 211 -2.78 0.05 12.10
C SER A 211 -1.35 -0.48 12.02
N LEU A 212 -1.14 -1.67 12.57
CA LEU A 212 0.05 -2.47 12.34
C LEU A 212 -0.18 -3.36 11.12
N SER A 213 0.86 -3.53 10.31
CA SER A 213 0.86 -4.38 9.13
C SER A 213 2.20 -5.11 9.04
N TYR A 214 2.16 -6.36 8.58
CA TYR A 214 3.34 -7.02 8.05
C TYR A 214 3.56 -6.53 6.62
N ILE A 215 4.82 -6.32 6.25
CA ILE A 215 5.23 -5.74 4.99
C ILE A 215 6.23 -6.66 4.33
N ILE A 216 5.94 -7.07 3.09
CA ILE A 216 6.90 -7.70 2.21
C ILE A 216 7.57 -6.58 1.39
N ASN A 217 8.90 -6.45 1.47
CA ASN A 217 9.66 -5.39 0.80
C ASN A 217 11.06 -5.87 0.35
N GLY A 218 11.95 -4.94 0.02
CA GLY A 218 13.31 -5.24 -0.47
C GLY A 218 13.31 -5.46 -1.97
N ASP A 219 13.13 -6.70 -2.41
CA ASP A 219 13.09 -7.06 -3.83
C ASP A 219 11.67 -7.20 -4.39
N TYR A 220 10.64 -6.80 -3.62
CA TYR A 220 9.25 -6.85 -4.06
C TYR A 220 8.99 -6.00 -5.33
N SER A 221 9.70 -4.90 -5.55
CA SER A 221 9.61 -4.14 -6.79
C SER A 221 10.08 -4.93 -8.03
N LYS A 222 10.99 -5.91 -7.88
CA LYS A 222 11.37 -6.85 -8.93
C LYS A 222 10.26 -7.87 -9.16
N VAL A 223 9.67 -8.40 -8.09
CA VAL A 223 8.48 -9.27 -8.15
C VAL A 223 7.36 -8.60 -8.95
N LEU A 224 7.07 -7.32 -8.68
CA LEU A 224 6.09 -6.55 -9.46
C LEU A 224 6.43 -6.49 -10.95
N LYS A 225 7.71 -6.30 -11.30
CA LYS A 225 8.17 -6.26 -12.70
C LYS A 225 8.04 -7.61 -13.39
N ASN A 226 8.37 -8.69 -12.70
CA ASN A 226 8.30 -10.05 -13.24
C ASN A 226 6.84 -10.53 -13.45
N ASN A 227 5.89 -9.95 -12.72
CA ASN A 227 4.51 -10.40 -12.68
C ASN A 227 3.52 -9.30 -13.11
N ARG A 228 3.92 -8.38 -14.00
CA ARG A 228 3.10 -7.23 -14.45
C ARG A 228 1.74 -7.64 -15.02
N ASP A 229 1.68 -8.79 -15.67
CA ASP A 229 0.43 -9.28 -16.26
C ASP A 229 -0.57 -9.74 -15.20
N SER A 230 -0.08 -10.17 -14.03
CA SER A 230 -0.87 -10.72 -12.93
C SER A 230 -1.14 -9.71 -11.80
N LEU A 231 -0.18 -8.83 -11.50
CA LEU A 231 -0.24 -7.87 -10.41
C LEU A 231 -0.69 -6.49 -10.94
N LYS A 232 -2.00 -6.36 -11.13
CA LYS A 232 -2.66 -5.16 -11.67
C LYS A 232 -3.62 -4.54 -10.64
N PRO A 233 -4.06 -3.28 -10.85
CA PRO A 233 -5.13 -2.69 -10.06
C PRO A 233 -6.36 -3.60 -10.02
N ASN A 234 -7.06 -3.63 -8.88
CA ASN A 234 -8.24 -4.46 -8.64
C ASN A 234 -8.03 -5.98 -8.69
N ALA A 235 -6.80 -6.48 -8.93
CA ALA A 235 -6.53 -7.91 -8.83
C ALA A 235 -6.74 -8.41 -7.39
N VAL A 236 -7.31 -9.61 -7.28
CA VAL A 236 -7.43 -10.30 -5.99
C VAL A 236 -6.26 -11.26 -5.86
N VAL A 237 -5.53 -11.11 -4.76
CA VAL A 237 -4.41 -11.99 -4.43
C VAL A 237 -4.62 -12.68 -3.09
N GLN A 238 -4.04 -13.86 -3.00
CA GLN A 238 -3.84 -14.58 -1.75
C GLN A 238 -2.35 -14.61 -1.42
N ILE A 239 -2.05 -14.49 -0.13
CA ILE A 239 -0.71 -14.70 0.40
C ILE A 239 -0.78 -15.87 1.35
N TRP A 240 0.04 -16.87 1.08
CA TRP A 240 0.15 -18.09 1.87
C TRP A 240 1.52 -18.12 2.53
N SER A 241 1.61 -18.67 3.75
CA SER A 241 2.88 -18.99 4.39
C SER A 241 3.16 -20.48 4.27
N PHE A 242 4.43 -20.84 4.29
CA PHE A 242 4.89 -22.22 4.44
C PHE A 242 6.22 -22.25 5.22
N ARG A 243 6.64 -23.44 5.61
CA ARG A 243 7.88 -23.70 6.36
C ARG A 243 8.81 -24.57 5.56
N VAL A 244 10.02 -24.10 5.30
CA VAL A 244 11.06 -24.85 4.58
C VAL A 244 11.94 -25.62 5.57
N GLN A 245 12.01 -26.93 5.40
CA GLN A 245 12.90 -27.79 6.16
C GLN A 245 14.38 -27.63 5.72
N PRO A 246 15.36 -27.95 6.57
CA PRO A 246 15.24 -28.52 7.93
C PRO A 246 15.00 -27.48 9.04
N ASN A 247 15.28 -26.20 8.79
CA ASN A 247 15.32 -25.16 9.84
C ASN A 247 13.96 -24.47 10.08
N SER A 248 12.87 -25.00 9.52
CA SER A 248 11.53 -24.38 9.58
C SER A 248 11.53 -22.91 9.15
N LEU A 249 12.27 -22.58 8.09
CA LEU A 249 12.40 -21.20 7.62
C LEU A 249 11.07 -20.73 7.02
N LEU A 250 10.65 -19.52 7.38
CA LEU A 250 9.43 -18.94 6.84
C LEU A 250 9.58 -18.63 5.34
N GLY A 251 8.60 -19.09 4.57
CA GLY A 251 8.39 -18.72 3.18
C GLY A 251 6.98 -18.22 2.94
N PHE A 252 6.79 -17.49 1.83
CA PHE A 252 5.49 -17.06 1.36
C PHE A 252 5.26 -17.40 -0.11
N ALA A 253 4.01 -17.60 -0.48
CA ALA A 253 3.59 -17.69 -1.87
C ALA A 253 2.53 -16.62 -2.15
N LEU A 254 2.70 -15.88 -3.25
CA LEU A 254 1.74 -14.89 -3.73
C LEU A 254 1.00 -15.44 -4.94
N ILE A 255 -0.30 -15.62 -4.80
CA ILE A 255 -1.16 -16.24 -5.80
C ILE A 255 -2.17 -15.22 -6.28
N LYS A 256 -2.28 -15.05 -7.60
CA LYS A 256 -3.36 -14.32 -8.24
C LYS A 256 -4.60 -15.23 -8.29
N VAL A 257 -5.73 -14.75 -7.77
CA VAL A 257 -7.01 -15.47 -7.78
C VAL A 257 -7.94 -14.95 -8.88
N ILE A 258 -8.01 -13.63 -9.03
CA ILE A 258 -8.78 -12.96 -10.09
C ILE A 258 -7.88 -11.95 -10.78
N ASP A 259 -7.95 -11.91 -12.11
CA ASP A 259 -7.31 -10.89 -12.92
C ASP A 259 -7.82 -9.49 -12.56
N GLY A 260 -6.88 -8.55 -12.40
CA GLY A 260 -7.26 -7.14 -12.39
C GLY A 260 -7.84 -6.78 -13.75
N GLU A 261 -8.80 -5.86 -13.79
CA GLU A 261 -9.18 -5.22 -15.06
C GLU A 261 -7.92 -4.71 -15.75
N ASP A 262 -7.89 -4.72 -17.09
CA ASP A 262 -6.82 -4.10 -17.87
C ASP A 262 -6.86 -2.57 -17.68
N GLY A 263 -6.42 -2.13 -16.51
CA GLY A 263 -6.20 -0.74 -16.18
C GLY A 263 -4.92 -0.29 -16.86
N TYR A 264 -5.05 0.73 -17.71
CA TYR A 264 -3.95 1.43 -18.36
C TYR A 264 -2.73 1.56 -17.43
N VAL A 265 -1.59 1.08 -17.94
CA VAL A 265 -0.28 1.27 -17.32
C VAL A 265 -0.09 2.77 -17.13
N ILE A 266 -0.09 3.23 -15.88
CA ILE A 266 0.42 4.56 -15.56
C ILE A 266 1.93 4.39 -15.42
N ASP A 267 2.65 4.81 -16.46
CA ASP A 267 4.10 5.00 -16.46
C ASP A 267 4.55 5.99 -15.36
#